data_AF-A0A7J2HQU9-F1
#
_entry.id   AF-A0A7J2HQU9-F1
#
_cell.length_a   1.000
_cell.length_b   1.000
_cell.length_c   1.000
_cell.angle_alpha   90.00
_cell.angle_beta   90.00
_cell.angle_gamma   90.00
#
_symmetry.space_group_name_H-M   'P 1'
#
loop_
_entity.id
_entity.type
_entity.pdbx_description
1 polymer ?
#
loop_
_entity_poly.entity_id
_entity_poly.type
_entity_poly.pdbx_seq_one_letter_code
_entity_poly.pdbx_strand_id
1 'polypeptide(L)'
;MTRNLAMSFEIIDKDLLGRIGRLYTSHGVIETPAIAPVINPAKMTISPDTIVRMGFKLIMTNAYIIWKRFGLLGVEMGVHGLLGVKTPIMTDSGAYQLMEYGEVDIDPDSILEYQEDIGSDIAVILDIPTRYNTPRDVVVEEVRETIDRAINAIKKRRRNDILLVAPIQGGIYYDVVEECARELAKYDFDVYAIGGPTQIMAMYKYNELVDLIMHAKMNIPPNKPVHLFGAGNPIMLPLAVALGVDLFDSAAYALYARDLRYMTSTAIIRFERLSYLPCNCPVCSKYSLDDLKSMPRRELEQKIALHNLYVIKREIDVIRNRIREGSLWEYIELKARCHPRLMDALAEIGKYKDYIEKFDPVTKPNARGIFIYDILSYNRPEIVRFRKRLMSNLKLDENITLLLLPETFEKPFHRSKYIVEIINMVRNCLNNEKIKVMIYCKGFGLIPLEIDELYPLSQYEATLNISLDEVSNITNFIIEYVVKHKKSIKTLAIVVDENRWPKIFYERLSEKLKNSVKILFYRLSNSEGFIENIE
;
A
#
# COMPACT_ATOMS: atom_id res chain seq x y z
N MET A 1 18.07 34.31 3.50
CA MET A 1 17.77 34.18 2.06
C MET A 1 16.51 33.34 1.93
N THR A 2 15.42 33.97 1.48
CA THR A 2 14.11 33.34 1.27
C THR A 2 14.22 32.27 0.19
N ARG A 3 13.94 31.01 0.56
CA ARG A 3 13.85 29.87 -0.37
C ARG A 3 12.86 30.23 -1.48
N ASN A 4 13.33 30.37 -2.72
CA ASN A 4 12.46 30.12 -3.86
C ASN A 4 12.07 28.64 -3.72
N LEU A 5 10.86 28.38 -3.21
CA LEU A 5 10.30 27.04 -3.04
C LEU A 5 10.13 26.41 -4.42
N ALA A 6 11.23 25.92 -4.99
CA ALA A 6 11.15 24.91 -6.02
C ALA A 6 10.44 23.72 -5.37
N MET A 7 9.22 23.45 -5.83
CA MET A 7 8.41 22.33 -5.36
C MET A 7 9.23 21.04 -5.53
N SER A 8 9.68 20.45 -4.42
CA SER A 8 10.55 19.26 -4.50
C SER A 8 9.78 18.02 -4.91
N PHE A 9 8.47 17.95 -4.65
CA PHE A 9 7.65 16.79 -4.98
C PHE A 9 6.26 17.18 -5.49
N GLU A 10 5.84 16.59 -6.61
CA GLU A 10 4.47 16.68 -7.12
C GLU A 10 3.84 15.29 -7.25
N ILE A 11 2.52 15.21 -7.03
CA ILE A 11 1.75 13.98 -7.19
C ILE A 11 1.03 14.02 -8.54
N ILE A 12 1.21 12.98 -9.35
CA ILE A 12 0.65 12.84 -10.68
C ILE A 12 -0.60 11.96 -10.66
N ASP A 13 -0.52 10.83 -9.95
CA ASP A 13 -1.61 9.86 -9.88
C ASP A 13 -1.60 9.13 -8.54
N LYS A 14 -2.75 8.57 -8.14
CA LYS A 14 -2.93 7.94 -6.82
C LYS A 14 -3.85 6.73 -6.87
N ASP A 15 -3.58 5.73 -6.06
CA ASP A 15 -4.49 4.61 -5.81
C ASP A 15 -4.23 4.12 -4.39
N LEU A 16 -5.26 4.05 -3.55
CA LEU A 16 -5.11 3.97 -2.10
C LEU A 16 -4.29 5.16 -1.57
N LEU A 17 -3.30 4.92 -0.70
CA LEU A 17 -2.30 5.93 -0.34
C LEU A 17 -1.10 5.96 -1.30
N GLY A 18 -0.99 4.97 -2.19
CA GLY A 18 0.07 4.87 -3.17
C GLY A 18 -0.02 5.98 -4.21
N ARG A 19 1.14 6.48 -4.64
CA ARG A 19 1.20 7.61 -5.56
C ARG A 19 2.33 7.50 -6.55
N ILE A 20 2.01 7.88 -7.79
CA ILE A 20 3.01 8.25 -8.78
C ILE A 20 3.27 9.73 -8.62
N GLY A 21 4.52 10.09 -8.39
CA GLY A 21 4.94 11.47 -8.26
C GLY A 21 6.26 11.74 -8.96
N ARG A 22 6.68 13.00 -8.96
CA ARG A 22 8.00 13.43 -9.44
C ARG A 22 8.72 14.14 -8.31
N LEU A 23 9.86 13.60 -7.92
CA LEU A 23 10.79 14.21 -6.99
C LEU A 23 11.91 14.88 -7.79
N TYR A 24 12.05 16.19 -7.63
CA TYR A 24 13.02 17.03 -8.33
C TYR A 24 14.32 17.12 -7.54
N THR A 25 15.45 16.74 -8.16
CA THR A 25 16.80 16.87 -7.60
C THR A 25 17.71 17.67 -8.53
N SER A 26 18.92 17.99 -8.08
CA SER A 26 19.90 18.74 -8.90
C SER A 26 20.38 17.96 -10.14
N HIS A 27 20.40 16.62 -10.09
CA HIS A 27 20.80 15.77 -11.21
C HIS A 27 19.66 15.04 -11.93
N GLY A 28 18.41 15.44 -11.70
CA GLY A 28 17.28 14.97 -12.51
C GLY A 28 15.98 14.79 -11.73
N VAL A 29 15.01 14.16 -12.40
CA VAL A 29 13.68 13.90 -11.83
C VAL A 29 13.52 12.40 -11.58
N ILE A 30 13.07 12.06 -10.38
CA ILE A 30 12.79 10.68 -9.95
C ILE A 30 11.27 10.48 -9.99
N GLU A 31 10.81 9.53 -10.80
CA GLU A 31 9.40 9.11 -10.80
C GLU A 31 9.15 8.07 -9.68
N THR A 32 8.26 8.40 -8.73
CA THR A 32 7.88 7.50 -7.62
C THR A 32 6.70 6.58 -8.01
N PRO A 33 6.50 5.42 -7.34
CA PRO A 33 7.42 4.80 -6.41
C PRO A 33 8.76 4.43 -7.09
N ALA A 34 9.86 4.60 -6.37
CA ALA A 34 11.21 4.33 -6.86
C ALA A 34 12.02 3.55 -5.82
N ILE A 35 12.89 2.67 -6.31
CA ILE A 35 13.87 1.97 -5.47
C ILE A 35 15.27 2.38 -5.88
N ALA A 36 16.11 2.65 -4.89
CA ALA A 36 17.50 3.00 -5.01
C ALA A 36 18.37 1.76 -4.74
N PRO A 37 18.96 1.11 -5.75
CA PRO A 37 19.92 0.05 -5.52
C PRO A 37 21.11 0.61 -4.72
N VAL A 38 21.41 -0.02 -3.59
CA VAL A 38 22.54 0.39 -2.73
C VAL A 38 23.83 -0.12 -3.35
N ILE A 39 24.78 0.78 -3.51
CA ILE A 39 26.10 0.54 -4.09
C ILE A 39 27.15 0.78 -3.01
N ASN A 40 27.92 -0.26 -2.70
CA ASN A 40 29.13 -0.11 -1.92
C ASN A 40 30.28 0.29 -2.87
N PRO A 41 30.82 1.51 -2.76
CA PRO A 41 31.83 2.01 -3.69
C PRO A 41 33.14 1.22 -3.62
N ALA A 42 33.40 0.53 -2.50
CA ALA A 42 34.57 -0.32 -2.34
C ALA A 42 34.40 -1.74 -2.90
N LYS A 43 33.18 -2.21 -3.11
CA LYS A 43 32.91 -3.57 -3.60
C LYS A 43 31.62 -3.60 -4.43
N MET A 44 31.76 -3.21 -5.70
CA MET A 44 30.66 -3.20 -6.66
C MET A 44 30.45 -4.59 -7.25
N THR A 45 29.28 -5.20 -6.97
CA THR A 45 28.86 -6.44 -7.64
C THR A 45 28.44 -6.16 -9.08
N ILE A 46 27.64 -5.10 -9.29
CA ILE A 46 27.19 -4.59 -10.59
C ILE A 46 27.65 -3.14 -10.71
N SER A 47 28.08 -2.72 -11.91
CA SER A 47 28.50 -1.34 -12.11
C SER A 47 27.33 -0.36 -12.02
N PRO A 48 27.53 0.85 -11.45
CA PRO A 48 26.49 1.88 -11.37
C PRO A 48 25.88 2.21 -12.74
N ASP A 49 26.71 2.32 -13.76
CA ASP A 49 26.29 2.56 -15.14
C ASP A 49 25.37 1.45 -15.71
N THR A 50 25.62 0.18 -15.35
CA THR A 50 24.69 -0.91 -15.71
C THR A 50 23.35 -0.76 -14.98
N ILE A 51 23.36 -0.43 -13.68
CA ILE A 51 22.15 -0.18 -12.89
C ILE A 51 21.33 0.96 -13.52
N VAL A 52 21.97 2.06 -13.90
CA VAL A 52 21.29 3.20 -14.55
C VAL A 52 20.71 2.80 -15.91
N ARG A 53 21.44 2.04 -16.73
CA ARG A 53 20.92 1.52 -18.02
C ARG A 53 19.73 0.59 -17.88
N MET A 54 19.59 -0.11 -16.74
CA MET A 54 18.40 -0.92 -16.45
C MET A 54 17.16 -0.07 -16.11
N GLY A 55 17.32 1.25 -16.01
CA GLY A 55 16.23 2.19 -15.76
C GLY A 55 16.06 2.60 -14.30
N PHE A 56 17.01 2.28 -13.42
CA PHE A 56 17.06 2.85 -12.07
C PHE A 56 17.57 4.28 -12.14
N LYS A 57 16.67 5.26 -11.92
CA LYS A 57 16.97 6.69 -11.96
C LYS A 57 17.47 7.25 -10.63
N LEU A 58 17.43 6.46 -9.57
CA LEU A 58 17.98 6.78 -8.27
C LEU A 58 18.90 5.64 -7.86
N ILE A 59 20.07 5.96 -7.33
CA ILE A 59 20.96 5.01 -6.67
C ILE A 59 21.29 5.52 -5.28
N MET A 60 21.66 4.60 -4.39
CA MET A 60 22.06 4.95 -3.03
C MET A 60 23.47 4.47 -2.75
N THR A 61 24.23 5.26 -1.99
CA THR A 61 25.51 4.85 -1.44
C THR A 61 25.65 5.36 0.00
N ASN A 62 26.80 5.15 0.63
CA ASN A 62 27.00 5.47 2.03
C ASN A 62 28.16 6.47 2.16
N ALA A 63 27.85 7.70 2.58
CA ALA A 63 28.82 8.78 2.68
C ALA A 63 29.90 8.48 3.71
N TYR A 64 29.58 7.79 4.81
CA TYR A 64 30.57 7.39 5.81
C TYR A 64 31.62 6.42 5.25
N ILE A 65 31.21 5.45 4.43
CA ILE A 65 32.16 4.56 3.74
C ILE A 65 33.04 5.36 2.77
N ILE A 66 32.45 6.34 2.07
CA ILE A 66 33.22 7.19 1.14
C ILE A 66 34.24 8.01 1.93
N TRP A 67 33.82 8.66 3.01
CA TRP A 67 34.68 9.44 3.90
C TRP A 67 35.85 8.59 4.43
N LYS A 68 35.57 7.41 4.99
CA LYS A 68 36.61 6.54 5.55
C LYS A 68 37.61 6.01 4.51
N ARG A 69 37.18 5.78 3.27
CA ARG A 69 38.05 5.14 2.25
C ARG A 69 38.69 6.11 1.28
N PHE A 70 38.02 7.21 0.97
CA PHE A 70 38.44 8.16 -0.06
C PHE A 70 38.72 9.55 0.52
N GLY A 71 38.19 9.90 1.70
CA GLY A 71 38.49 11.16 2.37
C GLY A 71 38.37 12.37 1.43
N LEU A 72 39.47 13.12 1.28
CA LEU A 72 39.58 14.27 0.38
C LEU A 72 39.38 13.92 -1.10
N LEU A 73 39.81 12.74 -1.56
CA LEU A 73 39.58 12.30 -2.94
C LEU A 73 38.08 12.22 -3.25
N GLY A 74 37.26 11.86 -2.26
CA GLY A 74 35.81 11.84 -2.43
C GLY A 74 35.21 13.24 -2.64
N VAL A 75 35.80 14.25 -2.01
CA VAL A 75 35.44 15.67 -2.22
C VAL A 75 35.90 16.13 -3.60
N GLU A 76 37.15 15.85 -3.98
CA GLU A 76 37.73 16.26 -5.26
C GLU A 76 36.98 15.66 -6.47
N MET A 77 36.61 14.37 -6.39
CA MET A 77 35.90 13.68 -7.47
C MET A 77 34.38 13.91 -7.43
N GLY A 78 33.82 14.18 -6.26
CA GLY A 78 32.39 14.12 -5.99
C GLY A 78 31.80 12.70 -6.11
N VAL A 79 30.63 12.48 -5.53
CA VAL A 79 29.95 11.18 -5.51
C VAL A 79 29.56 10.69 -6.92
N HIS A 80 29.19 11.61 -7.81
CA HIS A 80 28.91 11.32 -9.22
C HIS A 80 30.16 10.90 -9.99
N GLY A 81 31.30 11.55 -9.74
CA GLY A 81 32.59 11.20 -10.35
C GLY A 81 33.11 9.85 -9.86
N LEU A 82 33.00 9.60 -8.55
CA LEU A 82 33.36 8.32 -7.93
C LEU A 82 32.56 7.14 -8.50
N LEU A 83 31.25 7.31 -8.71
CA LEU A 83 30.39 6.25 -9.25
C LEU A 83 30.33 6.25 -10.79
N GLY A 84 30.89 7.27 -11.45
CA GLY A 84 30.90 7.40 -12.91
C GLY A 84 29.52 7.61 -13.53
N VAL A 85 28.56 8.21 -12.80
CA VAL A 85 27.17 8.38 -13.26
C VAL A 85 26.61 9.75 -12.88
N LYS A 86 25.75 10.31 -13.75
CA LYS A 86 25.09 11.61 -13.57
C LYS A 86 23.61 11.50 -13.20
N THR A 87 23.19 10.36 -12.65
CA THR A 87 21.82 10.16 -12.15
C THR A 87 21.71 10.70 -10.73
N PRO A 88 20.51 10.99 -10.20
CA PRO A 88 20.32 11.31 -8.79
C PRO A 88 20.94 10.27 -7.83
N ILE A 89 21.69 10.75 -6.83
CA ILE A 89 22.36 9.93 -5.82
C ILE A 89 21.88 10.30 -4.41
N MET A 90 21.34 9.31 -3.71
CA MET A 90 21.06 9.38 -2.28
C MET A 90 22.27 8.86 -1.48
N THR A 91 22.62 9.56 -0.40
CA THR A 91 23.67 9.10 0.51
C THR A 91 23.14 8.87 1.90
N ASP A 92 23.38 7.67 2.42
CA ASP A 92 23.28 7.34 3.83
C ASP A 92 24.37 8.07 4.64
N SER A 93 24.06 8.44 5.87
CA SER A 93 24.96 9.03 6.86
C SER A 93 25.84 7.98 7.56
N GLY A 94 25.47 6.70 7.46
CA GLY A 94 26.15 5.61 8.16
C GLY A 94 25.46 5.15 9.44
N ALA A 95 24.20 5.54 9.64
CA ALA A 95 23.37 5.08 10.74
C ALA A 95 23.27 3.55 10.79
N TYR A 96 23.28 2.87 9.62
CA TYR A 96 23.35 1.40 9.59
C TYR A 96 24.64 0.84 10.23
N GLN A 97 25.79 1.50 10.09
CA GLN A 97 27.02 1.10 10.78
C GLN A 97 26.93 1.33 12.30
N LEU A 98 26.25 2.40 12.74
CA LEU A 98 25.94 2.61 14.16
C LEU A 98 25.07 1.47 14.72
N MET A 99 24.12 0.98 13.92
CA MET A 99 23.26 -0.15 14.30
C MET A 99 24.05 -1.47 14.37
N GLU A 100 24.92 -1.75 13.39
CA GLU A 100 25.66 -3.01 13.28
C GLU A 100 26.87 -3.09 14.22
N TYR A 101 27.62 -1.99 14.38
CA TYR A 101 28.90 -1.97 15.11
C TYR A 101 28.86 -1.16 16.41
N GLY A 102 27.79 -0.41 16.68
CA GLY A 102 27.60 0.35 17.92
C GLY A 102 28.27 1.72 17.97
N GLU A 103 29.19 2.04 17.05
CA GLU A 103 29.87 3.33 16.98
C GLU A 103 30.12 3.78 15.53
N VAL A 104 30.15 5.10 15.34
CA VAL A 104 30.51 5.79 14.10
C VAL A 104 31.46 6.91 14.47
N ASP A 105 32.67 6.91 13.88
CA ASP A 105 33.74 7.87 14.22
C ASP A 105 33.58 9.23 13.52
N ILE A 106 32.34 9.68 13.31
CA ILE A 106 32.05 10.99 12.73
C ILE A 106 30.79 11.56 13.40
N ASP A 107 30.84 12.84 13.75
CA ASP A 107 29.69 13.52 14.32
C ASP A 107 28.63 13.86 13.25
N PRO A 108 27.36 14.05 13.65
CA PRO A 108 26.25 14.30 12.73
C PRO A 108 26.43 15.51 11.81
N ASP A 109 27.12 16.55 12.27
CA ASP A 109 27.28 17.78 11.50
C ASP A 109 28.38 17.61 10.45
N SER A 110 29.52 17.01 10.83
CA SER A 110 30.62 16.72 9.92
C SER A 110 30.20 15.79 8.78
N ILE A 111 29.36 14.77 9.03
CA ILE A 111 28.90 13.90 7.95
C ILE A 111 27.93 14.61 7.01
N LEU A 112 27.08 15.52 7.51
CA LEU A 112 26.22 16.35 6.66
C LEU A 112 27.06 17.28 5.78
N GLU A 113 28.06 17.95 6.37
CA GLU A 113 28.99 18.79 5.62
C GLU A 113 29.69 17.96 4.53
N TYR A 114 30.14 16.75 4.86
CA TYR A 114 30.75 15.86 3.88
C TYR A 114 29.79 15.45 2.76
N GLN A 115 28.52 15.14 3.05
CA GLN A 115 27.50 14.83 2.04
C GLN A 115 27.27 16.02 1.09
N GLU A 116 27.29 17.25 1.62
CA GLU A 116 27.21 18.46 0.81
C GLU A 116 28.45 18.65 -0.07
N ASP A 117 29.64 18.42 0.49
CA ASP A 117 30.94 18.59 -0.19
C ASP A 117 31.15 17.57 -1.31
N ILE A 118 30.72 16.31 -1.13
CA ILE A 118 30.80 15.29 -2.19
C ILE A 118 29.70 15.46 -3.25
N GLY A 119 28.80 16.43 -3.11
CA GLY A 119 27.82 16.71 -4.15
C GLY A 119 26.55 15.85 -4.11
N SER A 120 26.16 15.27 -2.97
CA SER A 120 24.94 14.46 -2.87
C SER A 120 23.68 15.22 -3.32
N ASP A 121 22.75 14.53 -3.99
CA ASP A 121 21.42 15.07 -4.33
C ASP A 121 20.45 14.97 -3.15
N ILE A 122 20.49 13.83 -2.46
CA ILE A 122 19.61 13.51 -1.33
C ILE A 122 20.48 13.03 -0.17
N ALA A 123 20.44 13.73 0.96
CA ALA A 123 21.20 13.41 2.16
C ALA A 123 20.28 12.86 3.25
N VAL A 124 20.61 11.66 3.74
CA VAL A 124 20.03 11.11 4.97
C VAL A 124 20.82 11.65 6.15
N ILE A 125 20.10 12.19 7.13
CA ILE A 125 20.67 12.71 8.38
C ILE A 125 21.18 11.54 9.24
N LEU A 126 22.20 11.77 10.07
CA LEU A 126 22.69 10.75 11.01
C LEU A 126 21.72 10.56 12.18
N ASP A 127 20.81 9.61 12.07
CA ASP A 127 19.88 9.18 13.10
C ASP A 127 20.44 8.02 13.94
N ILE A 128 19.69 7.65 14.99
CA ILE A 128 19.95 6.44 15.79
C ILE A 128 18.89 5.39 15.43
N PRO A 129 19.24 4.33 14.67
CA PRO A 129 18.27 3.32 14.28
C PRO A 129 17.74 2.53 15.46
N THR A 130 16.42 2.60 15.69
CA THR A 130 15.79 1.83 16.75
C THR A 130 15.95 0.34 16.50
N ARG A 131 16.47 -0.38 17.49
CA ARG A 131 16.59 -1.84 17.44
C ARG A 131 15.32 -2.49 17.98
N TYR A 132 14.95 -3.64 17.41
CA TYR A 132 13.63 -4.23 17.61
C TYR A 132 13.33 -4.61 19.08
N ASN A 133 14.33 -5.05 19.84
CA ASN A 133 14.20 -5.49 21.24
C ASN A 133 14.74 -4.47 22.25
N THR A 134 14.93 -3.20 21.85
CA THR A 134 15.41 -2.16 22.78
C THR A 134 14.30 -1.76 23.76
N PRO A 135 14.57 -1.65 25.07
CA PRO A 135 13.61 -1.15 26.05
C PRO A 135 13.06 0.25 25.70
N ARG A 136 11.78 0.49 26.01
CA ARG A 136 11.06 1.72 25.61
C ARG A 136 11.75 3.00 26.10
N ASP A 137 12.23 3.02 27.33
CA ASP A 137 12.95 4.14 27.93
C ASP A 137 14.18 4.53 27.12
N VAL A 138 14.98 3.54 26.71
CA VAL A 138 16.15 3.75 25.83
C VAL A 138 15.70 4.25 24.45
N VAL A 139 14.66 3.66 23.87
CA VAL A 139 14.13 4.11 22.56
C VAL A 139 13.68 5.58 22.60
N VAL A 140 13.04 6.02 23.68
CA VAL A 140 12.61 7.41 23.86
C VAL A 140 13.82 8.36 23.88
N GLU A 141 14.91 7.98 24.55
CA GLU A 141 16.14 8.77 24.58
C GLU A 141 16.82 8.82 23.20
N GLU A 142 16.94 7.69 22.52
CA GLU A 142 17.51 7.60 21.15
C GLU A 142 16.71 8.42 20.13
N VAL A 143 15.38 8.42 20.26
CA VAL A 143 14.48 9.22 19.41
C VAL A 143 14.64 10.71 19.68
N ARG A 144 14.78 11.14 20.95
CA ARG A 144 15.04 12.55 21.27
C ARG A 144 16.34 13.05 20.65
N GLU A 145 17.41 12.27 20.80
CA GLU A 145 18.69 12.57 20.18
C GLU A 145 18.58 12.62 18.64
N THR A 146 17.81 11.70 18.03
CA THR A 146 17.54 11.71 16.59
C THR A 146 16.82 13.00 16.15
N ILE A 147 15.82 13.45 16.92
CA ILE A 147 15.10 14.71 16.66
C ILE A 147 16.07 15.90 16.75
N ASP A 148 16.90 15.96 17.80
CA ASP A 148 17.85 17.04 18.01
C ASP A 148 18.88 17.12 16.87
N ARG A 149 19.41 15.98 16.42
CA ARG A 149 20.29 15.90 15.25
C ARG A 149 19.61 16.39 13.98
N ALA A 150 18.35 16.00 13.75
CA ALA A 150 17.60 16.44 12.58
C ALA A 150 17.36 17.97 12.59
N ILE A 151 17.00 18.53 13.74
CA ILE A 151 16.79 19.97 13.92
C ILE A 151 18.11 20.74 13.75
N ASN A 152 19.24 20.18 14.17
CA ASN A 152 20.53 20.81 13.93
C ASN A 152 20.94 20.74 12.45
N ALA A 153 20.73 19.60 11.80
CA ALA A 153 21.00 19.41 10.38
C ALA A 153 20.26 20.43 9.50
N ILE A 154 18.97 20.67 9.75
CA ILE A 154 18.21 21.66 8.95
C ILE A 154 18.71 23.09 9.14
N LYS A 155 19.25 23.43 10.31
CA LYS A 155 19.84 24.75 10.62
C LYS A 155 21.23 24.92 10.00
N LYS A 156 22.01 23.85 9.94
CA LYS A 156 23.41 23.87 9.46
C LYS A 156 23.56 23.60 7.96
N ARG A 157 22.52 23.12 7.29
CA ARG A 157 22.49 22.95 5.83
C ARG A 157 23.03 24.20 5.10
N ARG A 158 24.08 24.01 4.30
CA ARG A 158 24.76 25.05 3.51
C ARG A 158 24.20 25.11 2.08
N ARG A 159 23.76 23.98 1.52
CA ARG A 159 23.24 23.85 0.15
C ARG A 159 21.71 23.87 0.11
N ASN A 160 21.13 24.64 -0.80
CA ASN A 160 19.67 24.69 -0.98
C ASN A 160 19.14 23.67 -2.00
N ASP A 161 20.03 23.10 -2.80
CA ASP A 161 19.74 22.14 -3.87
C ASP A 161 19.83 20.68 -3.40
N ILE A 162 20.31 20.43 -2.17
CA ILE A 162 20.31 19.11 -1.53
C ILE A 162 18.99 18.88 -0.79
N LEU A 163 18.38 17.71 -1.03
CA LEU A 163 17.17 17.29 -0.33
C LEU A 163 17.57 16.60 0.98
N LEU A 164 16.96 17.00 2.09
CA LEU A 164 17.19 16.35 3.38
C LEU A 164 16.10 15.32 3.70
N VAL A 165 16.54 14.12 4.09
CA VAL A 165 15.70 13.04 4.58
C VAL A 165 15.72 13.03 6.11
N ALA A 166 14.55 13.11 6.73
CA ALA A 166 14.37 13.00 8.18
C ALA A 166 13.88 11.60 8.58
N PRO A 167 14.72 10.78 9.25
CA PRO A 167 14.32 9.47 9.74
C PRO A 167 13.38 9.58 10.96
N ILE A 168 12.25 8.88 10.88
CA ILE A 168 11.28 8.69 11.94
C ILE A 168 11.61 7.35 12.61
N GLN A 169 11.97 7.43 13.88
CA GLN A 169 12.38 6.29 14.71
C GLN A 169 11.31 5.99 15.78
N GLY A 170 11.50 4.92 16.55
CA GLY A 170 10.58 4.48 17.61
C GLY A 170 10.20 3.00 17.54
N GLY A 171 10.40 2.36 16.37
CA GLY A 171 10.19 0.91 16.20
C GLY A 171 8.77 0.47 16.53
N ILE A 172 8.64 -0.51 17.43
CA ILE A 172 7.33 -1.08 17.83
C ILE A 172 6.58 -0.21 18.86
N TYR A 173 7.17 0.87 19.34
CA TYR A 173 6.52 1.82 20.25
C TYR A 173 5.84 2.91 19.42
N TYR A 174 4.65 2.60 18.93
CA TYR A 174 3.95 3.45 17.97
C TYR A 174 3.68 4.86 18.49
N ASP A 175 3.41 5.05 19.78
CA ASP A 175 3.27 6.36 20.40
C ASP A 175 4.55 7.23 20.26
N VAL A 176 5.73 6.59 20.35
CA VAL A 176 7.04 7.24 20.15
C VAL A 176 7.27 7.55 18.67
N VAL A 177 6.88 6.64 17.76
CA VAL A 177 6.90 6.88 16.30
C VAL A 177 6.08 8.11 15.94
N GLU A 178 4.86 8.21 16.50
CA GLU A 178 4.00 9.35 16.25
C GLU A 178 4.55 10.66 16.81
N GLU A 179 5.16 10.64 18.01
CA GLU A 179 5.83 11.80 18.59
C GLU A 179 6.98 12.27 17.69
N CYS A 180 7.86 11.36 17.29
CA CYS A 180 8.96 11.64 16.37
C CYS A 180 8.47 12.25 15.06
N ALA A 181 7.45 11.64 14.44
CA ALA A 181 6.85 12.13 13.20
C ALA A 181 6.28 13.55 13.36
N ARG A 182 5.52 13.82 14.44
CA ARG A 182 4.93 15.14 14.70
C ARG A 182 5.97 16.21 14.96
N GLU A 183 7.03 15.90 15.70
CA GLU A 183 8.11 16.87 15.97
C GLU A 183 8.89 17.22 14.71
N LEU A 184 9.26 16.21 13.90
CA LEU A 184 9.95 16.43 12.63
C LEU A 184 9.06 17.14 11.59
N ALA A 185 7.74 16.91 11.64
CA ALA A 185 6.77 17.56 10.75
C ALA A 185 6.67 19.08 10.94
N LYS A 186 7.14 19.63 12.07
CA LYS A 186 7.21 21.09 12.32
C LYS A 186 8.26 21.79 11.46
N TYR A 187 9.19 21.04 10.88
CA TYR A 187 10.32 21.53 10.10
C TYR A 187 10.19 21.14 8.64
N ASP A 188 10.74 21.96 7.74
CA ASP A 188 10.58 21.80 6.28
C ASP A 188 11.61 20.82 5.68
N PHE A 189 11.57 19.57 6.13
CA PHE A 189 12.33 18.47 5.51
C PHE A 189 11.73 18.12 4.13
N ASP A 190 12.57 17.60 3.25
CA ASP A 190 12.18 17.31 1.86
C ASP A 190 11.59 15.91 1.72
N VAL A 191 12.08 14.95 2.51
CA VAL A 191 11.62 13.56 2.56
C VAL A 191 11.53 13.11 4.02
N TYR A 192 10.51 12.33 4.37
CA TYR A 192 10.45 11.64 5.67
C TYR A 192 10.73 10.17 5.45
N ALA A 193 11.56 9.56 6.28
CA ALA A 193 11.90 8.15 6.17
C ALA A 193 11.46 7.35 7.38
N ILE A 194 11.04 6.12 7.19
CA ILE A 194 10.67 5.21 8.28
C ILE A 194 11.89 4.37 8.62
N GLY A 195 12.43 4.60 9.81
CA GLY A 195 13.63 3.98 10.35
C GLY A 195 13.38 2.67 11.10
N GLY A 196 14.39 1.80 11.13
CA GLY A 196 14.32 0.49 11.80
C GLY A 196 13.45 -0.63 11.18
N PRO A 197 12.83 -0.51 9.98
CA PRO A 197 11.90 -1.56 9.50
C PRO A 197 12.62 -2.84 9.03
N THR A 198 13.93 -2.80 8.82
CA THR A 198 14.72 -3.90 8.27
C THR A 198 14.62 -5.18 9.10
N GLN A 199 14.63 -5.05 10.43
CA GLN A 199 14.48 -6.18 11.36
C GLN A 199 13.07 -6.77 11.29
N ILE A 200 12.04 -5.92 11.23
CA ILE A 200 10.63 -6.32 11.08
C ILE A 200 10.43 -7.11 9.78
N MET A 201 10.97 -6.58 8.67
CA MET A 201 10.90 -7.21 7.35
C MET A 201 11.66 -8.53 7.29
N ALA A 202 12.84 -8.61 7.92
CA ALA A 202 13.63 -9.84 7.98
C ALA A 202 12.92 -10.97 8.76
N MET A 203 12.13 -10.61 9.77
CA MET A 203 11.31 -11.54 10.55
C MET A 203 9.93 -11.82 9.91
N TYR A 204 9.64 -11.26 8.71
CA TYR A 204 8.34 -11.38 8.04
C TYR A 204 7.16 -10.87 8.89
N LYS A 205 7.39 -9.90 9.79
CA LYS A 205 6.36 -9.30 10.66
C LYS A 205 5.63 -8.16 9.95
N TYR A 206 4.99 -8.47 8.82
CA TYR A 206 4.43 -7.46 7.94
C TYR A 206 3.21 -6.72 8.51
N ASN A 207 2.49 -7.29 9.48
CA ASN A 207 1.45 -6.58 10.23
C ASN A 207 2.05 -5.44 11.07
N GLU A 208 3.16 -5.68 11.77
CA GLU A 208 3.88 -4.63 12.51
C GLU A 208 4.46 -3.58 11.55
N LEU A 209 4.84 -3.98 10.33
CA LEU A 209 5.26 -3.05 9.28
C LEU A 209 4.10 -2.13 8.83
N VAL A 210 2.88 -2.68 8.69
CA VAL A 210 1.68 -1.88 8.36
C VAL A 210 1.46 -0.81 9.42
N ASP A 211 1.46 -1.20 10.70
CA ASP A 211 1.28 -0.28 11.82
C ASP A 211 2.38 0.80 11.84
N LEU A 212 3.65 0.40 11.74
CA LEU A 212 4.78 1.32 11.72
C LEU A 212 4.65 2.37 10.61
N ILE A 213 4.32 1.93 9.38
CA ILE A 213 4.13 2.84 8.25
C ILE A 213 2.97 3.79 8.52
N MET A 214 1.83 3.28 9.00
CA MET A 214 0.63 4.09 9.18
C MET A 214 0.76 5.10 10.33
N HIS A 215 1.31 4.70 11.48
CA HIS A 215 1.55 5.60 12.60
C HIS A 215 2.51 6.74 12.23
N ALA A 216 3.55 6.47 11.41
CA ALA A 216 4.39 7.53 10.86
C ALA A 216 3.63 8.39 9.83
N LYS A 217 2.99 7.77 8.83
CA LYS A 217 2.35 8.45 7.70
C LYS A 217 1.22 9.39 8.12
N MET A 218 0.45 9.02 9.13
CA MET A 218 -0.67 9.80 9.67
C MET A 218 -0.22 11.06 10.42
N ASN A 219 1.06 11.15 10.79
CA ASN A 219 1.63 12.23 11.60
C ASN A 219 2.63 13.11 10.83
N ILE A 220 2.74 12.95 9.51
CA ILE A 220 3.59 13.80 8.63
C ILE A 220 2.78 14.47 7.51
N PRO A 221 3.30 15.55 6.90
CA PRO A 221 2.60 16.24 5.83
C PRO A 221 2.30 15.31 4.63
N PRO A 222 1.05 15.26 4.13
CA PRO A 222 0.69 14.33 3.05
C PRO A 222 1.35 14.65 1.71
N ASN A 223 1.81 15.90 1.51
CA ASN A 223 2.49 16.36 0.31
C ASN A 223 3.99 16.03 0.26
N LYS A 224 4.56 15.43 1.31
CA LYS A 224 5.99 15.09 1.37
C LYS A 224 6.22 13.61 1.10
N PRO A 225 7.23 13.23 0.27
CA PRO A 225 7.55 11.84 -0.04
C PRO A 225 7.97 11.05 1.21
N VAL A 226 7.67 9.76 1.20
CA VAL A 226 7.98 8.82 2.28
C VAL A 226 8.96 7.76 1.79
N HIS A 227 10.06 7.58 2.53
CA HIS A 227 11.06 6.56 2.26
C HIS A 227 10.97 5.42 3.28
N LEU A 228 11.11 4.17 2.83
CA LEU A 228 11.17 3.00 3.72
C LEU A 228 12.56 2.36 3.62
N PHE A 229 13.32 2.43 4.72
CA PHE A 229 14.71 2.00 4.72
C PHE A 229 14.90 0.48 4.54
N GLY A 230 15.84 0.10 3.69
CA GLY A 230 16.30 -1.28 3.46
C GLY A 230 15.24 -2.21 2.85
N ALA A 231 14.15 -1.64 2.33
CA ALA A 231 13.05 -2.37 1.72
C ALA A 231 13.34 -2.70 0.25
N GLY A 232 13.70 -3.96 -0.05
CA GLY A 232 13.91 -4.39 -1.44
C GLY A 232 13.46 -5.79 -1.79
N ASN A 233 12.64 -6.42 -0.96
CA ASN A 233 12.01 -7.68 -1.31
C ASN A 233 10.76 -7.41 -2.18
N PRO A 234 10.72 -7.85 -3.45
CA PRO A 234 9.61 -7.58 -4.37
C PRO A 234 8.22 -7.96 -3.84
N ILE A 235 8.13 -8.98 -2.98
CA ILE A 235 6.85 -9.50 -2.51
C ILE A 235 6.03 -8.47 -1.70
N MET A 236 6.70 -7.55 -0.99
CA MET A 236 6.06 -6.61 -0.06
C MET A 236 6.05 -5.17 -0.55
N LEU A 237 6.77 -4.84 -1.63
CA LEU A 237 6.77 -3.49 -2.20
C LEU A 237 5.35 -2.97 -2.51
N PRO A 238 4.43 -3.76 -3.11
CA PRO A 238 3.07 -3.28 -3.38
C PRO A 238 2.30 -2.91 -2.11
N LEU A 239 2.48 -3.67 -1.03
CA LEU A 239 1.87 -3.40 0.27
C LEU A 239 2.36 -2.06 0.83
N ALA A 240 3.69 -1.85 0.86
CA ALA A 240 4.26 -0.60 1.35
C ALA A 240 3.83 0.62 0.51
N VAL A 241 3.76 0.46 -0.82
CA VAL A 241 3.25 1.51 -1.71
C VAL A 241 1.77 1.79 -1.45
N ALA A 242 0.93 0.76 -1.28
CA ALA A 242 -0.49 0.94 -0.95
C ALA A 242 -0.72 1.75 0.34
N LEU A 243 0.25 1.73 1.27
CA LEU A 243 0.27 2.51 2.51
C LEU A 243 0.92 3.90 2.37
N GLY A 244 1.38 4.26 1.17
CA GLY A 244 1.89 5.59 0.84
C GLY A 244 3.40 5.76 0.96
N VAL A 245 4.18 4.68 0.87
CA VAL A 245 5.64 4.74 0.68
C VAL A 245 5.97 5.04 -0.79
N ASP A 246 6.90 5.96 -1.01
CA ASP A 246 7.32 6.45 -2.33
C ASP A 246 8.74 6.02 -2.72
N LEU A 247 9.63 5.93 -1.75
CA LEU A 247 11.03 5.65 -1.97
C LEU A 247 11.45 4.42 -1.19
N PHE A 248 12.29 3.62 -1.82
CA PHE A 248 12.85 2.40 -1.24
C PHE A 248 14.36 2.40 -1.50
N ASP A 249 15.12 1.69 -0.70
CA ASP A 249 16.51 1.37 -0.98
C ASP A 249 16.79 -0.10 -0.71
N SER A 250 17.75 -0.67 -1.42
CA SER A 250 18.14 -2.05 -1.13
C SER A 250 19.54 -2.46 -1.57
N ALA A 251 20.27 -3.05 -0.64
CA ALA A 251 21.43 -3.88 -0.91
C ALA A 251 21.07 -5.36 -1.17
N ALA A 252 19.80 -5.75 -0.99
CA ALA A 252 19.37 -7.15 -0.99
C ALA A 252 19.65 -7.84 -2.33
N TYR A 253 19.55 -7.14 -3.47
CA TYR A 253 19.85 -7.73 -4.78
C TYR A 253 21.26 -8.35 -4.84
N ALA A 254 22.26 -7.66 -4.25
CA ALA A 254 23.65 -8.08 -4.23
C ALA A 254 23.95 -9.01 -3.05
N LEU A 255 23.40 -8.74 -1.86
CA LEU A 255 23.57 -9.61 -0.69
C LEU A 255 22.97 -10.99 -0.94
N TYR A 256 21.77 -11.06 -1.52
CA TYR A 256 21.11 -12.30 -1.86
C TYR A 256 21.90 -13.05 -2.92
N ALA A 257 22.40 -12.35 -3.95
CA ALA A 257 23.22 -13.00 -4.96
C ALA A 257 24.49 -13.63 -4.38
N ARG A 258 25.17 -12.99 -3.42
CA ARG A 258 26.32 -13.57 -2.70
C ARG A 258 25.97 -14.84 -1.95
N ASP A 259 24.74 -14.93 -1.43
CA ASP A 259 24.21 -16.13 -0.76
C ASP A 259 23.52 -17.11 -1.72
N LEU A 260 23.68 -16.93 -3.04
CA LEU A 260 22.96 -17.66 -4.09
C LEU A 260 21.43 -17.70 -3.89
N ARG A 261 20.85 -16.56 -3.49
CA ARG A 261 19.41 -16.35 -3.38
C ARG A 261 18.89 -15.62 -4.61
N TYR A 262 17.94 -16.26 -5.28
CA TYR A 262 17.26 -15.84 -6.49
C TYR A 262 15.88 -15.26 -6.14
N MET A 263 15.64 -13.99 -6.49
CA MET A 263 14.37 -13.32 -6.25
C MET A 263 13.34 -13.69 -7.34
N THR A 264 12.08 -13.83 -6.95
CA THR A 264 10.93 -13.84 -7.86
C THR A 264 9.93 -12.76 -7.41
N SER A 265 8.84 -12.59 -8.14
CA SER A 265 7.74 -11.72 -7.72
C SER A 265 6.97 -12.25 -6.51
N THR A 266 7.18 -13.51 -6.11
CA THR A 266 6.38 -14.19 -5.07
C THR A 266 7.21 -14.80 -3.95
N ALA A 267 8.53 -14.95 -4.12
CA ALA A 267 9.40 -15.60 -3.16
C ALA A 267 10.87 -15.25 -3.36
N ILE A 268 11.69 -15.60 -2.37
CA ILE A 268 13.14 -15.67 -2.47
C ILE A 268 13.54 -17.13 -2.39
N ILE A 269 14.19 -17.65 -3.41
CA ILE A 269 14.50 -19.07 -3.57
C ILE A 269 16.01 -19.26 -3.53
N ARG A 270 16.52 -20.30 -2.87
CA ARG A 270 17.93 -20.68 -3.00
C ARG A 270 18.17 -21.24 -4.39
N PHE A 271 19.17 -20.72 -5.10
CA PHE A 271 19.46 -21.04 -6.50
C PHE A 271 19.65 -22.54 -6.72
N GLU A 272 20.26 -23.24 -5.77
CA GLU A 272 20.50 -24.69 -5.83
C GLU A 272 19.21 -25.52 -5.81
N ARG A 273 18.10 -24.94 -5.34
CA ARG A 273 16.78 -25.59 -5.31
C ARG A 273 15.96 -25.34 -6.56
N LEU A 274 16.45 -24.53 -7.50
CA LEU A 274 15.75 -24.28 -8.76
C LEU A 274 15.83 -25.52 -9.65
N SER A 275 14.69 -25.91 -10.20
CA SER A 275 14.62 -26.88 -11.32
C SER A 275 14.50 -26.18 -12.68
N TYR A 276 14.00 -24.94 -12.69
CA TYR A 276 13.83 -24.10 -13.86
C TYR A 276 14.15 -22.65 -13.47
N LEU A 277 14.39 -21.79 -14.47
CA LEU A 277 14.46 -20.33 -14.27
C LEU A 277 13.08 -19.73 -14.57
N PRO A 278 12.26 -19.38 -13.55
CA PRO A 278 10.91 -18.86 -13.76
C PRO A 278 10.91 -17.37 -14.11
N CYS A 279 11.72 -16.97 -15.10
CA CYS A 279 11.87 -15.58 -15.53
C CYS A 279 12.35 -15.50 -16.98
N ASN A 280 12.02 -14.40 -17.65
CA ASN A 280 12.40 -14.12 -19.03
C ASN A 280 13.28 -12.85 -19.13
N CYS A 281 13.96 -12.46 -18.05
CA CYS A 281 14.86 -11.32 -18.07
C CYS A 281 16.07 -11.58 -18.99
N PRO A 282 16.88 -10.57 -19.36
CA PRO A 282 18.06 -10.76 -20.21
C PRO A 282 19.08 -11.79 -19.71
N VAL A 283 19.09 -12.13 -18.41
CA VAL A 283 19.88 -13.25 -17.88
C VAL A 283 19.17 -14.57 -18.15
N CYS A 284 17.95 -14.75 -17.64
CA CYS A 284 17.21 -16.02 -17.68
C CYS A 284 16.74 -16.43 -19.09
N SER A 285 16.66 -15.49 -20.03
CA SER A 285 16.37 -15.78 -21.44
C SER A 285 17.61 -16.22 -22.23
N LYS A 286 18.82 -15.88 -21.76
CA LYS A 286 20.08 -16.18 -22.45
C LYS A 286 20.76 -17.46 -21.94
N TYR A 287 20.64 -17.74 -20.64
CA TYR A 287 21.31 -18.86 -20.00
C TYR A 287 20.30 -19.90 -19.51
N SER A 288 20.61 -21.18 -19.70
CA SER A 288 19.92 -22.27 -19.01
C SER A 288 20.34 -22.34 -17.54
N LEU A 289 19.62 -23.13 -16.75
CA LEU A 289 19.98 -23.37 -15.36
C LEU A 289 21.36 -24.06 -15.24
N ASP A 290 21.68 -24.98 -16.13
CA ASP A 290 22.96 -25.72 -16.12
C ASP A 290 24.13 -24.84 -16.58
N ASP A 291 23.89 -23.92 -17.52
CA ASP A 291 24.87 -22.89 -17.88
C ASP A 291 25.24 -22.06 -16.65
N LEU A 292 24.25 -21.59 -15.88
CA LEU A 292 24.49 -20.81 -14.67
C LEU A 292 25.19 -21.64 -13.57
N LYS A 293 24.82 -22.91 -13.38
CA LYS A 293 25.45 -23.80 -12.40
C LYS A 293 26.92 -24.08 -12.70
N SER A 294 27.29 -24.12 -13.97
CA SER A 294 28.68 -24.37 -14.41
C SER A 294 29.57 -23.12 -14.36
N MET A 295 29.01 -21.93 -14.15
CA MET A 295 29.79 -20.69 -14.06
C MET A 295 30.67 -20.62 -12.81
N PRO A 296 31.83 -19.95 -12.89
CA PRO A 296 32.60 -19.58 -11.70
C PRO A 296 31.74 -18.78 -10.72
N ARG A 297 31.98 -18.98 -9.42
CA ARG A 297 31.18 -18.39 -8.34
C ARG A 297 30.93 -16.88 -8.51
N ARG A 298 31.96 -16.12 -8.84
CA ARG A 298 31.87 -14.66 -9.02
C ARG A 298 30.97 -14.27 -10.19
N GLU A 299 31.03 -15.00 -11.30
CA GLU A 299 30.16 -14.76 -12.45
C GLU A 299 28.72 -15.13 -12.14
N LEU A 300 28.50 -16.27 -11.48
CA LEU A 300 27.16 -16.69 -11.03
C LEU A 300 26.53 -15.63 -10.11
N GLU A 301 27.27 -15.14 -9.12
CA GLU A 301 26.83 -14.05 -8.24
C GLU A 301 26.45 -12.79 -9.03
N GLN A 302 27.24 -12.41 -10.03
CA GLN A 302 26.91 -11.27 -10.89
C GLN A 302 25.64 -11.51 -11.71
N LYS A 303 25.44 -12.71 -12.27
CA LYS A 303 24.22 -13.05 -13.02
C LYS A 303 22.98 -13.06 -12.12
N ILE A 304 23.07 -13.62 -10.92
CA ILE A 304 21.95 -13.60 -9.96
C ILE A 304 21.66 -12.16 -9.51
N ALA A 305 22.69 -11.33 -9.26
CA ALA A 305 22.48 -9.93 -8.90
C ALA A 305 21.79 -9.13 -10.01
N LEU A 306 22.19 -9.33 -11.28
CA LEU A 306 21.51 -8.73 -12.43
C LEU A 306 20.06 -9.18 -12.52
N HIS A 307 19.80 -10.49 -12.40
CA HIS A 307 18.44 -11.03 -12.38
C HIS A 307 17.59 -10.41 -11.27
N ASN A 308 18.11 -10.35 -10.04
CA ASN A 308 17.42 -9.77 -8.90
C ASN A 308 17.03 -8.30 -9.16
N LEU A 309 17.93 -7.51 -9.75
CA LEU A 309 17.63 -6.13 -10.18
C LEU A 309 16.53 -6.07 -11.24
N TYR A 310 16.50 -6.98 -12.23
CA TYR A 310 15.41 -7.03 -13.21
C TYR A 310 14.06 -7.34 -12.56
N VAL A 311 14.02 -8.25 -11.59
CA VAL A 311 12.78 -8.57 -10.86
C VAL A 311 12.29 -7.38 -10.06
N ILE A 312 13.19 -6.71 -9.33
CA ILE A 312 12.87 -5.48 -8.58
C ILE A 312 12.34 -4.39 -9.51
N LYS A 313 13.01 -4.13 -10.64
CA LYS A 313 12.58 -3.11 -11.60
C LYS A 313 11.20 -3.41 -12.17
N ARG A 314 10.98 -4.66 -12.57
CA ARG A 314 9.69 -5.14 -13.08
C ARG A 314 8.59 -4.93 -12.05
N GLU A 315 8.85 -5.27 -10.79
CA GLU A 315 7.87 -5.11 -9.72
C GLU A 315 7.44 -3.64 -9.55
N ILE A 316 8.40 -2.71 -9.51
CA ILE A 316 8.12 -1.27 -9.45
C ILE A 316 7.28 -0.80 -10.64
N ASP A 317 7.57 -1.26 -11.85
CA ASP A 317 6.80 -0.89 -13.04
C ASP A 317 5.38 -1.45 -13.02
N VAL A 318 5.21 -2.69 -12.52
CA VAL A 318 3.87 -3.27 -12.31
C VAL A 318 3.10 -2.44 -11.30
N ILE A 319 3.71 -2.05 -10.18
CA ILE A 319 3.05 -1.20 -9.16
C ILE A 319 2.59 0.13 -9.77
N ARG A 320 3.44 0.80 -10.56
CA ARG A 320 3.05 2.04 -11.25
C ARG A 320 1.86 1.83 -12.19
N ASN A 321 1.86 0.75 -12.97
CA ASN A 321 0.71 0.45 -13.82
C ASN A 321 -0.56 0.18 -12.99
N ARG A 322 -0.44 -0.55 -11.87
CA ARG A 322 -1.58 -0.80 -10.97
C ARG A 322 -2.16 0.49 -10.39
N ILE A 323 -1.31 1.45 -10.01
CA ILE A 323 -1.76 2.78 -9.56
C ILE A 323 -2.52 3.51 -10.68
N ARG A 324 -1.99 3.52 -11.91
CA ARG A 324 -2.65 4.17 -13.05
C ARG A 324 -4.00 3.55 -13.38
N GLU A 325 -4.09 2.23 -13.27
CA GLU A 325 -5.30 1.47 -13.57
C GLU A 325 -6.33 1.47 -12.43
N GLY A 326 -5.98 1.92 -11.23
CA GLY A 326 -6.86 1.81 -10.07
C GLY A 326 -7.07 0.36 -9.65
N SER A 327 -6.01 -0.45 -9.65
CA SER A 327 -6.06 -1.88 -9.29
C SER A 327 -4.97 -2.31 -8.31
N LEU A 328 -4.43 -1.36 -7.53
CA LEU A 328 -3.41 -1.64 -6.52
C LEU A 328 -3.96 -2.52 -5.39
N TRP A 329 -5.23 -2.36 -5.02
CA TRP A 329 -5.87 -3.21 -4.02
C TRP A 329 -5.91 -4.69 -4.47
N GLU A 330 -6.37 -4.97 -5.69
CA GLU A 330 -6.34 -6.32 -6.26
C GLU A 330 -4.93 -6.90 -6.24
N TYR A 331 -3.93 -6.04 -6.50
CA TYR A 331 -2.55 -6.49 -6.54
C TYR A 331 -2.01 -6.87 -5.16
N ILE A 332 -2.34 -6.12 -4.10
CA ILE A 332 -1.97 -6.50 -2.73
C ILE A 332 -2.74 -7.74 -2.26
N GLU A 333 -3.99 -7.93 -2.68
CA GLU A 333 -4.76 -9.16 -2.42
C GLU A 333 -4.07 -10.38 -3.05
N LEU A 334 -3.64 -10.26 -4.30
CA LEU A 334 -2.89 -11.31 -5.00
C LEU A 334 -1.56 -11.62 -4.30
N LYS A 335 -0.82 -10.59 -3.89
CA LYS A 335 0.47 -10.73 -3.20
C LYS A 335 0.32 -11.32 -1.80
N ALA A 336 -0.76 -10.98 -1.09
CA ALA A 336 -1.06 -11.52 0.23
C ALA A 336 -1.18 -13.05 0.23
N ARG A 337 -1.67 -13.64 -0.87
CA ARG A 337 -1.75 -15.10 -1.03
C ARG A 337 -0.41 -15.79 -1.24
N CYS A 338 0.69 -15.06 -1.43
CA CYS A 338 2.03 -15.65 -1.56
C CYS A 338 2.64 -16.06 -0.22
N HIS A 339 2.20 -15.48 0.91
CA HIS A 339 2.75 -15.78 2.23
C HIS A 339 1.73 -15.48 3.36
N PRO A 340 1.51 -16.37 4.35
CA PRO A 340 0.54 -16.13 5.42
C PRO A 340 0.73 -14.81 6.17
N ARG A 341 1.99 -14.40 6.42
CA ARG A 341 2.26 -13.11 7.07
C ARG A 341 1.89 -11.88 6.24
N LEU A 342 1.83 -11.98 4.92
CA LEU A 342 1.29 -10.91 4.09
C LEU A 342 -0.25 -10.90 4.12
N MET A 343 -0.87 -12.06 4.31
CA MET A 343 -2.31 -12.14 4.58
C MET A 343 -2.66 -11.47 5.92
N ASP A 344 -1.86 -11.73 6.98
CA ASP A 344 -1.98 -11.04 8.27
C ASP A 344 -1.87 -9.51 8.06
N ALA A 345 -0.90 -9.06 7.26
CA ALA A 345 -0.72 -7.65 6.96
C ALA A 345 -1.87 -7.03 6.17
N LEU A 346 -2.44 -7.74 5.19
CA LEU A 346 -3.62 -7.26 4.45
C LEU A 346 -4.83 -7.09 5.38
N ALA A 347 -5.03 -8.00 6.33
CA ALA A 347 -6.06 -7.85 7.34
C ALA A 347 -5.82 -6.63 8.25
N GLU A 348 -4.55 -6.40 8.62
CA GLU A 348 -4.11 -5.27 9.44
C GLU A 348 -4.47 -3.90 8.82
N ILE A 349 -4.41 -3.77 7.49
CA ILE A 349 -4.83 -2.56 6.77
C ILE A 349 -6.26 -2.14 7.15
N GLY A 350 -7.13 -3.10 7.49
CA GLY A 350 -8.51 -2.84 7.91
C GLY A 350 -8.65 -1.87 9.08
N LYS A 351 -7.66 -1.78 9.97
CA LYS A 351 -7.62 -0.78 11.07
C LYS A 351 -7.58 0.66 10.55
N TYR A 352 -6.98 0.86 9.37
CA TYR A 352 -6.69 2.16 8.78
C TYR A 352 -7.58 2.51 7.58
N LYS A 353 -8.58 1.67 7.27
CA LYS A 353 -9.45 1.82 6.09
C LYS A 353 -10.09 3.20 5.98
N ASP A 354 -10.43 3.84 7.09
CA ASP A 354 -11.05 5.16 7.10
C ASP A 354 -10.08 6.27 6.70
N TYR A 355 -8.82 6.14 7.11
CA TYR A 355 -7.76 7.06 6.70
C TYR A 355 -7.42 6.87 5.22
N ILE A 356 -7.30 5.62 4.76
CA ILE A 356 -7.02 5.31 3.35
C ILE A 356 -8.14 5.86 2.46
N GLU A 357 -9.41 5.59 2.82
CA GLU A 357 -10.57 6.03 2.05
C GLU A 357 -10.64 7.55 1.85
N LYS A 358 -10.21 8.32 2.86
CA LYS A 358 -10.15 9.79 2.81
C LYS A 358 -9.24 10.32 1.70
N PHE A 359 -8.15 9.62 1.39
CA PHE A 359 -7.14 10.06 0.41
C PHE A 359 -7.21 9.35 -0.93
N ASP A 360 -7.90 8.21 -0.97
CA ASP A 360 -8.17 7.44 -2.18
C ASP A 360 -9.08 8.21 -3.17
N PRO A 361 -8.83 8.15 -4.48
CA PRO A 361 -9.67 8.84 -5.47
C PRO A 361 -11.08 8.26 -5.55
N VAL A 362 -12.09 9.13 -5.75
CA VAL A 362 -13.50 8.70 -5.88
C VAL A 362 -13.73 7.85 -7.13
N THR A 363 -13.07 8.21 -8.23
CA THR A 363 -13.10 7.47 -9.49
C THR A 363 -11.82 7.72 -10.27
N LYS A 364 -11.54 6.86 -11.25
CA LYS A 364 -10.42 6.97 -12.18
C LYS A 364 -10.92 7.27 -13.59
N PRO A 365 -10.15 7.97 -14.44
CA PRO A 365 -10.52 8.22 -15.82
C PRO A 365 -10.83 6.93 -16.60
N ASN A 366 -10.07 5.86 -16.35
CA ASN A 366 -10.29 4.53 -16.91
C ASN A 366 -10.83 3.58 -15.83
N ALA A 367 -11.97 3.91 -15.24
CA ALA A 367 -12.59 3.11 -14.18
C ALA A 367 -12.82 1.67 -14.66
N ARG A 368 -12.30 0.71 -13.90
CA ARG A 368 -12.51 -0.73 -14.12
C ARG A 368 -13.42 -1.28 -13.04
N GLY A 369 -14.03 -2.43 -13.33
CA GLY A 369 -14.79 -3.14 -12.32
C GLY A 369 -13.88 -3.59 -11.18
N ILE A 370 -14.34 -3.42 -9.94
CA ILE A 370 -13.58 -3.85 -8.75
C ILE A 370 -13.81 -5.34 -8.48
N PHE A 371 -12.82 -6.03 -7.91
CA PHE A 371 -12.96 -7.43 -7.54
C PHE A 371 -13.11 -7.64 -6.04
N ILE A 372 -14.05 -8.51 -5.67
CA ILE A 372 -14.41 -8.81 -4.28
C ILE A 372 -14.23 -10.30 -4.09
N TYR A 373 -13.16 -10.67 -3.39
CA TYR A 373 -12.74 -12.06 -3.23
C TYR A 373 -13.26 -12.68 -1.94
N ASP A 374 -13.10 -11.95 -0.83
CA ASP A 374 -13.44 -12.42 0.51
C ASP A 374 -13.70 -11.24 1.46
N ILE A 375 -13.81 -11.55 2.77
CA ILE A 375 -14.08 -10.56 3.83
C ILE A 375 -13.08 -9.39 3.86
N LEU A 376 -11.82 -9.58 3.42
CA LEU A 376 -10.83 -8.50 3.43
C LEU A 376 -11.10 -7.48 2.33
N SER A 377 -11.73 -7.88 1.22
CA SER A 377 -12.10 -6.95 0.14
C SER A 377 -13.07 -5.85 0.62
N TYR A 378 -13.82 -6.05 1.71
CA TYR A 378 -14.72 -5.04 2.28
C TYR A 378 -13.98 -3.87 2.95
N ASN A 379 -12.66 -3.97 3.13
CA ASN A 379 -11.82 -2.86 3.58
C ASN A 379 -11.41 -1.91 2.44
N ARG A 380 -11.78 -2.23 1.19
CA ARG A 380 -11.58 -1.34 0.03
C ARG A 380 -12.18 0.05 0.24
N PRO A 381 -11.46 1.12 -0.13
CA PRO A 381 -11.98 2.48 -0.07
C PRO A 381 -13.35 2.66 -0.71
N GLU A 382 -13.61 2.04 -1.85
CA GLU A 382 -14.86 2.21 -2.59
C GLU A 382 -16.06 1.67 -1.80
N ILE A 383 -15.91 0.50 -1.17
CA ILE A 383 -16.95 -0.12 -0.35
C ILE A 383 -17.13 0.70 0.95
N VAL A 384 -16.03 1.06 1.61
CA VAL A 384 -16.05 1.87 2.84
C VAL A 384 -16.73 3.21 2.59
N ARG A 385 -16.34 3.91 1.52
CA ARG A 385 -16.90 5.20 1.08
C ARG A 385 -18.38 5.09 0.79
N PHE A 386 -18.78 4.08 0.00
CA PHE A 386 -20.18 3.88 -0.34
C PHE A 386 -21.02 3.64 0.92
N ARG A 387 -20.60 2.73 1.79
CA ARG A 387 -21.34 2.42 3.03
C ARG A 387 -21.46 3.64 3.94
N LYS A 388 -20.39 4.42 4.11
CA LYS A 388 -20.43 5.70 4.86
C LYS A 388 -21.41 6.70 4.24
N ARG A 389 -21.35 6.89 2.92
CA ARG A 389 -22.23 7.83 2.20
C ARG A 389 -23.69 7.38 2.25
N LEU A 390 -23.97 6.08 2.11
CA LEU A 390 -25.32 5.54 2.24
C LEU A 390 -25.88 5.83 3.63
N MET A 391 -25.09 5.57 4.67
CA MET A 391 -25.49 5.85 6.05
C MET A 391 -25.68 7.35 6.30
N SER A 392 -24.83 8.23 5.79
CA SER A 392 -24.85 9.66 6.13
C SER A 392 -25.81 10.49 5.27
N ASN A 393 -25.96 10.17 3.99
CA ASN A 393 -26.58 11.07 3.01
C ASN A 393 -28.00 10.67 2.61
N LEU A 394 -28.35 9.38 2.65
CA LEU A 394 -29.66 8.94 2.19
C LEU A 394 -30.71 9.16 3.28
N LYS A 395 -31.58 10.15 3.08
CA LYS A 395 -32.79 10.31 3.88
C LYS A 395 -33.91 9.48 3.28
N LEU A 396 -34.66 8.80 4.14
CA LEU A 396 -35.87 8.10 3.76
C LEU A 396 -37.08 8.98 4.08
N ASP A 397 -38.05 8.97 3.17
CA ASP A 397 -39.38 9.50 3.44
C ASP A 397 -40.00 8.82 4.67
N GLU A 398 -40.93 9.49 5.33
CA GLU A 398 -41.68 8.90 6.45
C GLU A 398 -42.71 7.87 5.97
N ASN A 399 -42.95 6.86 6.81
CA ASN A 399 -43.95 5.79 6.60
C ASN A 399 -43.78 5.02 5.29
N ILE A 400 -42.53 4.72 4.91
CA ILE A 400 -42.22 3.92 3.72
C ILE A 400 -42.29 2.41 3.99
N THR A 401 -42.53 1.65 2.93
CA THR A 401 -42.19 0.23 2.87
C THR A 401 -40.82 0.09 2.22
N LEU A 402 -39.86 -0.46 2.97
CA LEU A 402 -38.51 -0.74 2.48
C LEU A 402 -38.49 -2.15 1.89
N LEU A 403 -38.37 -2.25 0.57
CA LEU A 403 -38.32 -3.50 -0.18
C LEU A 403 -36.87 -3.88 -0.47
N LEU A 404 -36.43 -5.00 0.10
CA LEU A 404 -35.12 -5.59 -0.13
C LEU A 404 -35.23 -6.73 -1.14
N LEU A 405 -34.50 -6.60 -2.25
CA LEU A 405 -34.44 -7.59 -3.32
C LEU A 405 -33.04 -8.20 -3.44
N PRO A 406 -32.91 -9.50 -3.77
CA PRO A 406 -31.60 -10.13 -3.98
C PRO A 406 -30.89 -9.55 -5.20
N GLU A 407 -29.55 -9.50 -5.16
CA GLU A 407 -28.74 -9.23 -6.35
C GLU A 407 -29.00 -10.24 -7.49
N THR A 408 -28.88 -9.77 -8.74
CA THR A 408 -28.94 -10.58 -9.96
C THR A 408 -27.59 -10.66 -10.67
N PHE A 409 -27.43 -11.64 -11.57
CA PHE A 409 -26.24 -11.71 -12.43
C PHE A 409 -26.16 -10.53 -13.40
N GLU A 410 -27.32 -10.09 -13.90
CA GLU A 410 -27.42 -8.89 -14.72
C GLU A 410 -27.27 -7.65 -13.83
N LYS A 411 -26.26 -6.83 -14.15
CA LYS A 411 -26.01 -5.50 -13.58
C LYS A 411 -25.97 -4.49 -14.74
N PRO A 412 -26.50 -3.28 -14.56
CA PRO A 412 -27.18 -2.76 -13.38
C PRO A 412 -28.52 -3.46 -13.08
N PHE A 413 -28.86 -3.57 -11.81
CA PHE A 413 -29.98 -4.38 -11.31
C PHE A 413 -31.34 -3.86 -11.78
N HIS A 414 -31.53 -2.56 -11.97
CA HIS A 414 -32.79 -2.00 -12.45
C HIS A 414 -33.14 -2.41 -13.90
N ARG A 415 -32.16 -2.93 -14.68
CA ARG A 415 -32.40 -3.48 -16.03
C ARG A 415 -32.80 -4.95 -16.02
N SER A 416 -32.56 -5.64 -14.91
CA SER A 416 -32.92 -7.04 -14.75
C SER A 416 -34.43 -7.21 -14.83
N LYS A 417 -34.90 -8.00 -15.80
CA LYS A 417 -36.33 -8.30 -15.98
C LYS A 417 -36.95 -8.84 -14.68
N TYR A 418 -36.21 -9.69 -13.99
CA TYR A 418 -36.59 -10.27 -12.71
C TYR A 418 -36.88 -9.21 -11.63
N ILE A 419 -36.01 -8.20 -11.51
CA ILE A 419 -36.20 -7.11 -10.54
C ILE A 419 -37.42 -6.26 -10.93
N VAL A 420 -37.58 -5.96 -12.21
CA VAL A 420 -38.72 -5.18 -12.72
C VAL A 420 -40.06 -5.87 -12.46
N GLU A 421 -40.14 -7.18 -12.70
CA GLU A 421 -41.34 -7.98 -12.45
C GLU A 421 -41.73 -7.98 -10.97
N ILE A 422 -40.78 -8.22 -10.05
CA ILE A 422 -41.05 -8.16 -8.61
C ILE A 422 -41.56 -6.79 -8.19
N ILE A 423 -40.92 -5.72 -8.66
CA ILE A 423 -41.33 -4.35 -8.31
C ILE A 423 -42.77 -4.09 -8.78
N ASN A 424 -43.14 -4.54 -9.98
CA ASN A 424 -44.49 -4.39 -10.51
C ASN A 424 -45.52 -5.19 -9.68
N MET A 425 -45.21 -6.44 -9.32
CA MET A 425 -46.08 -7.26 -8.45
C MET A 425 -46.29 -6.59 -7.09
N VAL A 426 -45.21 -6.16 -6.44
CA VAL A 426 -45.27 -5.53 -5.12
C VAL A 426 -46.02 -4.19 -5.17
N ARG A 427 -45.85 -3.38 -6.22
CA ARG A 427 -46.62 -2.15 -6.42
C ARG A 427 -48.11 -2.40 -6.56
N ASN A 428 -48.51 -3.46 -7.25
CA ASN A 428 -49.92 -3.84 -7.39
C ASN A 428 -50.54 -4.24 -6.05
N CYS A 429 -49.76 -4.85 -5.13
CA CYS A 429 -50.24 -5.25 -3.81
C CYS A 429 -50.31 -4.10 -2.78
N LEU A 430 -49.48 -3.06 -2.93
CA LEU A 430 -49.25 -2.06 -1.90
C LEU A 430 -50.05 -0.75 -2.05
N ASN A 431 -51.09 -0.68 -2.90
CA ASN A 431 -52.15 0.37 -2.92
C ASN A 431 -51.69 1.80 -2.51
N ASN A 432 -50.76 2.41 -3.26
CA ASN A 432 -50.20 3.76 -3.04
C ASN A 432 -49.28 3.96 -1.82
N GLU A 433 -48.76 2.90 -1.19
CA GLU A 433 -47.67 3.07 -0.22
C GLU A 433 -46.39 3.58 -0.89
N LYS A 434 -45.63 4.41 -0.16
CA LYS A 434 -44.30 4.87 -0.60
C LYS A 434 -43.32 3.72 -0.47
N ILE A 435 -42.80 3.22 -1.60
CA ILE A 435 -41.87 2.10 -1.62
C ILE A 435 -40.45 2.60 -1.91
N LYS A 436 -39.51 2.23 -1.05
CA LYS A 436 -38.07 2.35 -1.33
C LYS A 436 -37.52 0.98 -1.70
N VAL A 437 -36.92 0.86 -2.88
CA VAL A 437 -36.34 -0.41 -3.34
C VAL A 437 -34.83 -0.39 -3.15
N MET A 438 -34.30 -1.43 -2.52
CA MET A 438 -32.85 -1.62 -2.37
C MET A 438 -32.47 -3.06 -2.67
N ILE A 439 -31.31 -3.23 -3.29
CA ILE A 439 -30.73 -4.53 -3.62
C ILE A 439 -29.77 -4.92 -2.50
N TYR A 440 -29.98 -6.07 -1.86
CA TYR A 440 -28.96 -6.65 -1.00
C TYR A 440 -27.99 -7.49 -1.85
N CYS A 441 -26.71 -7.17 -1.75
CA CYS A 441 -25.68 -7.68 -2.64
C CYS A 441 -24.42 -8.04 -1.86
N LYS A 442 -23.58 -8.91 -2.41
CA LYS A 442 -22.33 -9.30 -1.76
C LYS A 442 -21.39 -8.12 -1.62
N GLY A 443 -21.18 -7.36 -2.68
CA GLY A 443 -20.12 -6.36 -2.68
C GLY A 443 -20.32 -5.21 -1.70
N PHE A 444 -21.49 -4.56 -1.76
CA PHE A 444 -21.75 -3.34 -1.00
C PHE A 444 -22.69 -3.54 0.18
N GLY A 445 -23.31 -4.72 0.27
CA GLY A 445 -24.31 -5.07 1.27
C GLY A 445 -25.70 -4.58 0.91
N LEU A 446 -25.87 -3.30 0.61
CA LEU A 446 -27.18 -2.70 0.29
C LEU A 446 -27.04 -1.55 -0.73
N ILE A 447 -27.70 -1.64 -1.88
CA ILE A 447 -27.64 -0.65 -2.96
C ILE A 447 -29.04 -0.08 -3.24
N PRO A 448 -29.26 1.24 -3.13
CA PRO A 448 -30.50 1.84 -3.62
C PRO A 448 -30.61 1.69 -5.13
N LEU A 449 -31.77 1.22 -5.61
CA LEU A 449 -31.97 0.92 -7.02
C LEU A 449 -31.79 2.16 -7.93
N GLU A 450 -32.03 3.36 -7.40
CA GLU A 450 -31.96 4.61 -8.16
C GLU A 450 -30.54 5.05 -8.53
N ILE A 451 -29.52 4.42 -7.93
CA ILE A 451 -28.11 4.77 -8.13
C ILE A 451 -27.25 3.57 -8.51
N ASP A 452 -27.85 2.41 -8.78
CA ASP A 452 -27.11 1.17 -9.03
C ASP A 452 -26.16 1.25 -10.24
N GLU A 453 -26.44 2.12 -11.22
CA GLU A 453 -25.54 2.38 -12.36
C GLU A 453 -24.25 3.11 -11.98
N LEU A 454 -24.23 3.84 -10.87
CA LEU A 454 -23.10 4.67 -10.47
C LEU A 454 -21.91 3.80 -10.08
N TYR A 455 -20.71 4.25 -10.43
CA TYR A 455 -19.48 3.57 -10.03
C TYR A 455 -19.32 3.50 -8.50
N PRO A 456 -18.96 2.33 -7.92
CA PRO A 456 -18.69 1.02 -8.52
C PRO A 456 -19.85 0.01 -8.38
N LEU A 457 -21.09 0.47 -8.22
CA LEU A 457 -22.24 -0.32 -7.75
C LEU A 457 -22.75 -1.34 -8.76
N SER A 458 -22.43 -1.17 -10.04
CA SER A 458 -22.62 -2.19 -11.08
C SER A 458 -21.32 -2.73 -11.65
N GLN A 459 -20.22 -1.99 -11.49
CA GLN A 459 -18.91 -2.33 -12.01
C GLN A 459 -18.12 -3.06 -10.92
N TYR A 460 -18.59 -4.26 -10.56
CA TYR A 460 -17.87 -5.15 -9.66
C TYR A 460 -18.13 -6.62 -9.97
N GLU A 461 -17.16 -7.48 -9.68
CA GLU A 461 -17.31 -8.93 -9.66
C GLU A 461 -17.04 -9.47 -8.26
N ALA A 462 -17.88 -10.40 -7.82
CA ALA A 462 -17.79 -11.03 -6.51
C ALA A 462 -17.88 -12.54 -6.63
N THR A 463 -17.29 -13.25 -5.68
CA THR A 463 -17.37 -14.71 -5.60
C THR A 463 -18.83 -15.20 -5.45
N LEU A 464 -19.14 -16.34 -6.06
CA LEU A 464 -20.49 -16.94 -5.96
C LEU A 464 -20.75 -17.53 -4.57
N ASN A 465 -19.70 -18.06 -3.93
CA ASN A 465 -19.78 -18.57 -2.58
C ASN A 465 -19.55 -17.45 -1.59
N ILE A 466 -20.38 -17.37 -0.55
CA ILE A 466 -20.27 -16.39 0.53
C ILE A 466 -19.90 -17.10 1.83
N SER A 467 -18.88 -16.61 2.52
CA SER A 467 -18.49 -17.12 3.85
C SER A 467 -19.41 -16.61 4.96
N LEU A 468 -19.38 -17.26 6.13
CA LEU A 468 -20.15 -16.83 7.30
C LEU A 468 -19.72 -15.44 7.82
N ASP A 469 -18.44 -15.09 7.66
CA ASP A 469 -17.92 -13.78 8.05
C ASP A 469 -18.46 -12.67 7.13
N GLU A 470 -18.54 -12.94 5.83
CA GLU A 470 -19.15 -12.03 4.86
C GLU A 470 -20.65 -11.88 5.10
N VAL A 471 -21.37 -12.97 5.35
CA VAL A 471 -22.78 -12.92 5.76
C VAL A 471 -22.94 -12.05 7.01
N SER A 472 -22.08 -12.25 8.01
CA SER A 472 -22.09 -11.46 9.25
C SER A 472 -21.83 -9.98 8.98
N ASN A 473 -20.87 -9.66 8.12
CA ASN A 473 -20.52 -8.30 7.73
C ASN A 473 -21.68 -7.58 7.04
N ILE A 474 -22.30 -8.23 6.04
CA ILE A 474 -23.40 -7.65 5.26
C ILE A 474 -24.65 -7.50 6.12
N THR A 475 -25.03 -8.55 6.86
CA THR A 475 -26.22 -8.48 7.73
C THR A 475 -26.07 -7.41 8.80
N ASN A 476 -24.89 -7.27 9.42
CA ASN A 476 -24.63 -6.18 10.37
C ASN A 476 -24.84 -4.81 9.73
N PHE A 477 -24.35 -4.59 8.51
CA PHE A 477 -24.53 -3.34 7.79
C PHE A 477 -26.02 -3.06 7.48
N ILE A 478 -26.76 -4.05 6.99
CA ILE A 478 -28.21 -3.92 6.72
C ILE A 478 -28.97 -3.63 8.02
N ILE A 479 -28.66 -4.34 9.12
CA ILE A 479 -29.28 -4.12 10.42
C ILE A 479 -29.04 -2.70 10.91
N GLU A 480 -27.78 -2.22 10.83
CA GLU A 480 -27.43 -0.85 11.24
C GLU A 480 -28.21 0.19 10.44
N TYR A 481 -28.29 0.01 9.12
CA TYR A 481 -29.07 0.86 8.23
C TYR A 481 -30.56 0.88 8.60
N VAL A 482 -31.19 -0.28 8.74
CA VAL A 482 -32.62 -0.38 9.10
C VAL A 482 -32.89 0.22 10.47
N VAL A 483 -32.06 -0.07 11.48
CA VAL A 483 -32.22 0.47 12.84
C VAL A 483 -32.11 1.99 12.84
N LYS A 484 -31.16 2.55 12.09
CA LYS A 484 -31.01 4.00 11.94
C LYS A 484 -32.26 4.65 11.36
N HIS A 485 -32.90 4.00 10.40
CA HIS A 485 -34.07 4.51 9.69
C HIS A 485 -35.41 3.96 10.20
N LYS A 486 -35.44 3.28 11.36
CA LYS A 486 -36.65 2.59 11.86
C LYS A 486 -37.88 3.48 12.02
N LYS A 487 -37.71 4.79 12.27
CA LYS A 487 -38.82 5.74 12.38
C LYS A 487 -39.47 6.05 11.03
N SER A 488 -38.72 5.94 9.94
CA SER A 488 -39.19 6.13 8.57
C SER A 488 -39.81 4.86 7.99
N ILE A 489 -39.36 3.68 8.45
CA ILE A 489 -39.74 2.38 7.90
C ILE A 489 -40.98 1.85 8.61
N LYS A 490 -42.12 1.85 7.92
CA LYS A 490 -43.37 1.22 8.37
C LYS A 490 -43.28 -0.31 8.30
N THR A 491 -42.73 -0.84 7.21
CA THR A 491 -42.60 -2.27 6.96
C THR A 491 -41.32 -2.55 6.19
N LEU A 492 -40.60 -3.59 6.60
CA LEU A 492 -39.45 -4.15 5.92
C LEU A 492 -39.89 -5.41 5.17
N ALA A 493 -39.97 -5.33 3.85
CA ALA A 493 -40.28 -6.46 2.98
C ALA A 493 -38.97 -7.04 2.42
N ILE A 494 -38.74 -8.33 2.60
CA ILE A 494 -37.53 -9.02 2.13
C ILE A 494 -37.92 -10.16 1.20
N VAL A 495 -37.48 -10.09 -0.04
CA VAL A 495 -37.63 -11.21 -0.99
C VAL A 495 -36.48 -12.19 -0.75
N VAL A 496 -36.82 -13.46 -0.57
CA VAL A 496 -35.89 -14.54 -0.22
C VAL A 496 -35.43 -15.28 -1.48
N ASP A 497 -34.12 -15.34 -1.69
CA ASP A 497 -33.44 -16.20 -2.66
C ASP A 497 -32.48 -17.15 -1.93
N GLU A 498 -32.93 -18.38 -1.66
CA GLU A 498 -32.13 -19.42 -0.99
C GLU A 498 -31.08 -20.05 -1.92
N ASN A 499 -31.11 -19.77 -3.23
CA ASN A 499 -30.11 -20.28 -4.17
C ASN A 499 -28.82 -19.46 -4.11
N ARG A 500 -28.93 -18.15 -3.86
CA ARG A 500 -27.77 -17.24 -3.79
C ARG A 500 -27.33 -16.89 -2.37
N TRP A 501 -28.25 -16.97 -1.40
CA TRP A 501 -27.98 -16.55 -0.03
C TRP A 501 -28.32 -17.66 0.97
N PRO A 502 -27.43 -17.91 1.94
CA PRO A 502 -27.64 -18.96 2.93
C PRO A 502 -28.75 -18.57 3.91
N LYS A 503 -29.51 -19.56 4.40
CA LYS A 503 -30.64 -19.36 5.35
C LYS A 503 -30.28 -18.49 6.57
N ILE A 504 -29.06 -18.68 7.09
CA ILE A 504 -28.52 -17.93 8.23
C ILE A 504 -28.51 -16.40 8.01
N PHE A 505 -28.43 -15.93 6.76
CA PHE A 505 -28.56 -14.50 6.41
C PHE A 505 -29.92 -13.96 6.84
N TYR A 506 -30.99 -14.65 6.43
CA TYR A 506 -32.37 -14.24 6.70
C TYR A 506 -32.74 -14.42 8.17
N GLU A 507 -32.31 -15.52 8.79
CA GLU A 507 -32.51 -15.79 10.22
C GLU A 507 -31.93 -14.67 11.09
N ARG A 508 -30.71 -14.22 10.77
CA ARG A 508 -30.04 -13.14 11.50
C ARG A 508 -30.74 -11.80 11.33
N LEU A 509 -31.20 -11.46 10.13
CA LEU A 509 -32.00 -10.25 9.91
C LEU A 509 -33.30 -10.30 10.72
N SER A 510 -34.02 -11.43 10.66
CA SER A 510 -35.27 -11.63 11.41
C SER A 510 -35.04 -11.46 12.92
N GLU A 511 -34.06 -12.17 13.47
CA GLU A 511 -33.79 -12.17 14.91
C GLU A 511 -33.43 -10.78 15.44
N LYS A 512 -32.57 -10.04 14.71
CA LYS A 512 -32.05 -8.75 15.15
C LYS A 512 -33.00 -7.57 14.88
N LEU A 513 -33.89 -7.68 13.90
CA LEU A 513 -34.81 -6.61 13.52
C LEU A 513 -36.24 -6.79 14.02
N LYS A 514 -36.62 -7.96 14.58
CA LYS A 514 -38.00 -8.26 15.03
C LYS A 514 -38.64 -7.22 15.95
N ASN A 515 -37.84 -6.55 16.79
CA ASN A 515 -38.30 -5.53 17.75
C ASN A 515 -38.14 -4.09 17.20
N SER A 516 -37.56 -3.92 16.02
CA SER A 516 -37.25 -2.62 15.43
C SER A 516 -38.24 -2.20 14.35
N VAL A 517 -38.65 -3.12 13.50
CA VAL A 517 -39.57 -2.88 12.37
C VAL A 517 -40.43 -4.12 12.13
N LYS A 518 -41.63 -3.95 11.55
CA LYS A 518 -42.43 -5.08 11.06
C LYS A 518 -41.73 -5.69 9.85
N ILE A 519 -41.44 -6.99 9.89
CA ILE A 519 -40.74 -7.69 8.80
C ILE A 519 -41.73 -8.63 8.10
N LEU A 520 -41.70 -8.62 6.77
CA LEU A 520 -42.40 -9.56 5.90
C LEU A 520 -41.37 -10.25 5.02
N PHE A 521 -41.36 -11.59 5.02
CA PHE A 521 -40.53 -12.38 4.12
C PHE A 521 -41.40 -12.90 2.99
N TYR A 522 -40.92 -12.72 1.78
CA TYR A 522 -41.59 -13.13 0.56
C TYR A 522 -40.75 -14.19 -0.13
N ARG A 523 -41.34 -15.36 -0.36
CA ARG A 523 -40.68 -16.43 -1.11
C ARG A 523 -41.16 -16.41 -2.54
N LEU A 524 -40.23 -16.62 -3.46
CA LEU A 524 -40.54 -16.75 -4.86
C LEU A 524 -40.82 -18.23 -5.15
N SER A 525 -42.03 -18.53 -5.60
CA SER A 525 -42.37 -19.85 -6.10
C SER A 525 -41.72 -20.04 -7.48
N ASN A 526 -40.71 -20.89 -7.55
CA ASN A 526 -39.99 -21.20 -8.80
C ASN A 526 -40.87 -22.04 -9.75
N SER A 527 -41.19 -21.49 -10.92
CA SER A 527 -41.45 -22.25 -12.13
C SER A 527 -40.71 -21.57 -13.30
N GLU A 528 -39.63 -22.21 -13.74
CA GLU A 528 -39.00 -21.98 -15.05
C GLU A 528 -38.72 -20.53 -15.47
N GLY A 529 -38.21 -19.71 -14.56
CA GLY A 529 -37.70 -18.37 -14.89
C GLY A 529 -38.77 -17.28 -15.01
N PHE A 530 -40.01 -17.57 -14.61
CA PHE A 530 -41.05 -16.57 -14.39
C PHE A 530 -41.55 -16.66 -12.94
N ILE A 531 -41.75 -15.50 -12.30
CA ILE A 531 -42.29 -15.45 -10.93
C ILE A 531 -43.81 -15.57 -11.04
N GLU A 532 -44.37 -16.72 -10.66
CA GLU A 532 -45.82 -16.94 -10.71
C GLU A 532 -46.56 -16.30 -9.53
N ASN A 533 -45.98 -16.29 -8.33
CA ASN A 533 -46.59 -15.68 -7.14
C ASN A 533 -45.53 -15.25 -6.11
N ILE A 534 -45.93 -14.30 -5.25
CA ILE A 534 -45.21 -13.89 -4.04
C ILE A 534 -46.07 -14.36 -2.85
N GLU A 535 -45.61 -15.37 -2.11
CA GLU A 535 -46.26 -15.86 -0.87
C GLU A 535 -45.85 -15.04 0.36
#